data_AF-A0A221P8H4-F1
#
_entry.id   AF-A0A221P8H4-F1
#
_cell.length_a   1.000
_cell.length_b   1.000
_cell.length_c   1.000
_cell.angle_alpha   90.00
_cell.angle_beta   90.00
_cell.angle_gamma   90.00
#
_symmetry.space_group_name_H-M   'P 1'
#
loop_
_entity.id
_entity.type
_entity.pdbx_description
1 polymer ?
#
loop_
_entity_poly.entity_id
_entity_poly.type
_entity_poly.pdbx_seq_one_letter_code
_entity_poly.pdbx_strand_id
1 'polypeptide(L)'
;MALSQSELIRLLESLRSTDGIELIRAIAERMVQELIEAEASAHIGAEWNEHTPTRTNIRNGHREKVLTTLAGDLDLAIPKVRTGSFFPSLLERRRRIDQALYFLRNVFSVIDRDSGEMVAATIRTIFTQPSAELVRTQLDTVADMLGTQFPKVKAMLLDAKEDLTAFADFPPRHWKKIQSTNPLERINREIKRRTDVVQVFPNDDALLRLVTAVLCETHDEWVAFPRRYLPEGSMDELYRELPESAPALPNTTNTTVS
;
A
#
# COMPACT_ATOMS: atom_id res chain seq x y z
N MET A 1 30.68 21.37 -5.49
CA MET A 1 30.72 22.19 -6.72
C MET A 1 29.35 22.03 -7.36
N ALA A 2 28.49 23.06 -7.28
CA ALA A 2 27.11 22.94 -7.76
C ALA A 2 27.09 22.91 -9.29
N LEU A 3 26.40 21.93 -9.87
CA LEU A 3 26.20 21.84 -11.31
C LEU A 3 25.47 23.10 -11.78
N SER A 4 25.94 23.70 -12.88
CA SER A 4 25.28 24.86 -13.48
C SER A 4 23.88 24.46 -13.98
N GLN A 5 22.94 25.42 -14.02
CA GLN A 5 21.57 25.19 -14.49
C GLN A 5 21.54 24.58 -15.91
N SER A 6 22.50 24.96 -16.75
CA SER A 6 22.73 24.44 -18.10
C SER A 6 23.14 22.96 -18.10
N GLU A 7 23.99 22.54 -17.16
CA GLU A 7 24.41 21.15 -16.98
C GLU A 7 23.27 20.30 -16.42
N LEU A 8 22.45 20.87 -15.53
CA LEU A 8 21.27 20.22 -14.96
C LEU A 8 20.20 19.95 -16.03
N ILE A 9 19.97 20.90 -16.94
CA ILE A 9 19.06 20.72 -18.08
C ILE A 9 19.60 19.67 -19.05
N ARG A 10 20.90 19.68 -19.37
CA ARG A 10 21.52 18.64 -20.21
C ARG A 10 21.49 17.26 -19.58
N LEU A 11 21.67 17.17 -18.26
CA LEU A 11 21.53 15.92 -17.51
C LEU A 11 20.07 15.43 -17.52
N LEU A 12 19.10 16.33 -17.35
CA LEU A 12 17.68 16.00 -17.45
C LEU A 12 17.28 15.55 -18.86
N GLU A 13 17.79 16.20 -19.91
CA GLU A 13 17.57 15.79 -21.30
C GLU A 13 18.22 14.43 -21.59
N SER A 14 19.43 14.20 -21.06
CA SER A 14 20.12 12.90 -21.11
C SER A 14 19.34 11.80 -20.38
N LEU A 15 18.74 12.10 -19.23
CA LEU A 15 17.94 11.15 -18.44
C LEU A 15 16.57 10.87 -19.08
N ARG A 16 16.02 11.81 -19.87
CA ARG A 16 14.78 11.63 -20.63
C ARG A 16 14.99 10.94 -22.00
N SER A 17 16.23 10.70 -22.40
CA SER A 17 16.52 9.85 -23.55
C SER A 17 16.15 8.39 -23.25
N THR A 18 15.92 7.58 -24.29
CA THR A 18 15.63 6.14 -24.14
C THR A 18 16.72 5.43 -23.32
N ASP A 19 17.99 5.80 -23.54
CA ASP A 19 19.13 5.25 -22.79
C ASP A 19 19.12 5.68 -21.31
N GLY A 20 18.65 6.89 -21.02
CA GLY A 20 18.51 7.43 -19.66
C GLY A 20 17.39 6.74 -18.87
N ILE A 21 16.25 6.46 -19.51
CA ILE A 21 15.14 5.74 -18.89
C ILE A 21 15.54 4.29 -18.59
N GLU A 22 16.23 3.62 -19.51
CA GLU A 22 16.75 2.27 -19.28
C GLU A 22 17.79 2.24 -18.15
N LEU A 23 18.65 3.26 -18.05
CA LEU A 23 19.58 3.38 -16.92
C LEU A 23 18.83 3.54 -15.59
N ILE A 24 17.79 4.38 -15.55
CA ILE A 24 16.96 4.56 -14.34
C ILE A 24 16.25 3.25 -13.98
N ARG A 25 15.69 2.54 -14.97
CA ARG A 25 15.04 1.23 -14.79
C ARG A 25 16.02 0.22 -14.20
N ALA A 26 17.22 0.10 -14.77
CA ALA A 26 18.26 -0.81 -14.31
C ALA A 26 18.76 -0.48 -12.89
N ILE A 27 18.94 0.81 -12.58
CA ILE A 27 19.30 1.25 -11.23
C ILE A 27 18.19 0.93 -10.24
N ALA A 28 16.93 1.23 -10.58
CA ALA A 28 15.79 0.95 -9.72
C ALA A 28 15.61 -0.55 -9.47
N GLU A 29 15.74 -1.38 -10.51
CA GLU A 29 15.71 -2.85 -10.41
C GLU A 29 16.78 -3.33 -9.44
N ARG A 30 18.03 -2.85 -9.59
CA ARG A 30 19.12 -3.23 -8.69
C ARG A 30 18.88 -2.79 -7.25
N MET A 31 18.45 -1.53 -7.05
CA MET A 31 18.18 -1.01 -5.71
C MET A 31 17.07 -1.79 -5.01
N VAL A 32 15.98 -2.06 -5.70
CA VAL A 32 14.85 -2.84 -5.16
C VAL A 32 15.29 -4.28 -4.87
N GLN A 33 16.09 -4.90 -5.73
CA GLN A 33 16.63 -6.23 -5.50
C GLN A 33 17.53 -6.29 -4.24
N GLU A 34 18.43 -5.32 -4.05
CA GLU A 34 19.29 -5.26 -2.86
C GLU A 34 18.48 -5.09 -1.57
N LEU A 35 17.41 -4.28 -1.60
CA LEU A 35 16.50 -4.13 -0.46
C LEU A 35 15.78 -5.45 -0.12
N ILE A 36 15.33 -6.19 -1.13
CA ILE A 36 14.69 -7.50 -0.97
C ILE A 36 15.66 -8.49 -0.32
N GLU A 37 16.91 -8.53 -0.77
CA GLU A 37 17.93 -9.42 -0.21
C GLU A 37 18.26 -9.05 1.25
N ALA A 38 18.39 -7.76 1.55
CA ALA A 38 18.64 -7.28 2.91
C ALA A 38 17.50 -7.64 3.87
N GLU A 39 16.25 -7.49 3.44
CA GLU A 39 15.07 -7.89 4.21
C GLU A 39 15.04 -9.41 4.42
N ALA A 40 15.41 -10.19 3.41
CA ALA A 40 15.53 -11.65 3.54
C ALA A 40 16.64 -12.05 4.53
N SER A 41 17.79 -11.36 4.52
CA SER A 41 18.86 -11.58 5.50
C SER A 41 18.39 -11.30 6.91
N ALA A 42 17.71 -10.17 7.12
CA ALA A 42 17.15 -9.79 8.41
C ALA A 42 16.11 -10.80 8.92
N HIS A 43 15.22 -11.28 8.04
CA HIS A 43 14.21 -12.29 8.38
C HIS A 43 14.82 -13.64 8.77
N ILE A 44 15.89 -14.06 8.08
CA ILE A 44 16.59 -15.33 8.34
C ILE A 44 17.58 -15.21 9.52
N GLY A 45 18.00 -13.99 9.86
CA GLY A 45 19.03 -13.71 10.85
C GLY A 45 20.44 -14.10 10.41
N ALA A 46 20.69 -14.15 9.11
CA ALA A 46 21.97 -14.53 8.50
C ALA A 46 22.10 -14.02 7.06
N GLU A 47 23.30 -13.59 6.67
CA GLU A 47 23.62 -13.26 5.28
C GLU A 47 23.77 -14.51 4.39
N TRP A 48 23.87 -14.27 3.08
CA TRP A 48 24.11 -15.31 2.08
C TRP A 48 25.41 -16.06 2.40
N ASN A 49 25.33 -17.39 2.54
CA ASN A 49 26.44 -18.28 2.89
C ASN A 49 27.16 -18.00 4.22
N GLU A 50 26.62 -17.11 5.07
CA GLU A 50 27.21 -16.84 6.38
C GLU A 50 26.99 -18.02 7.34
N HIS A 51 27.96 -18.37 8.17
CA HIS A 51 27.75 -19.37 9.23
C HIS A 51 27.50 -18.64 10.55
N THR A 52 26.23 -18.55 10.95
CA THR A 52 25.84 -17.93 12.23
C THR A 52 24.95 -18.86 13.06
N PRO A 53 25.14 -18.91 14.39
CA PRO A 53 24.28 -19.68 15.29
C PRO A 53 22.86 -19.10 15.43
N THR A 54 22.61 -17.86 15.00
CA THR A 54 21.30 -17.20 15.06
C THR A 54 20.40 -17.50 13.84
N ARG A 55 20.88 -18.28 12.87
CA ARG A 55 20.16 -18.58 11.63
C ARG A 55 18.89 -19.39 11.93
N THR A 56 17.74 -18.87 11.50
CA THR A 56 16.44 -19.52 11.67
C THR A 56 16.01 -20.33 10.45
N ASN A 57 16.53 -20.01 9.25
CA ASN A 57 16.09 -20.59 7.98
C ASN A 57 17.18 -20.61 6.91
N ILE A 58 16.89 -21.16 5.73
CA ILE A 58 17.81 -21.24 4.60
C ILE A 58 17.10 -20.81 3.32
N ARG A 59 17.81 -20.08 2.44
CA ARG A 59 17.33 -19.70 1.10
C ARG A 59 17.37 -20.91 0.15
N ASN A 60 16.30 -21.11 -0.62
CA ASN A 60 16.14 -22.22 -1.56
C ASN A 60 15.67 -21.72 -2.93
N GLY A 61 16.55 -20.98 -3.60
CA GLY A 61 16.27 -20.38 -4.91
C GLY A 61 15.36 -19.15 -4.83
N HIS A 62 14.84 -18.75 -5.99
CA HIS A 62 14.06 -17.52 -6.16
C HIS A 62 12.72 -17.78 -6.86
N ARG A 63 11.77 -16.86 -6.72
CA ARG A 63 10.59 -16.73 -7.59
C ARG A 63 10.72 -15.42 -8.37
N GLU A 64 10.41 -15.47 -9.66
CA GLU A 64 10.38 -14.29 -10.51
C GLU A 64 9.13 -13.47 -10.23
N LYS A 65 9.28 -12.15 -10.21
CA LYS A 65 8.18 -11.21 -10.03
C LYS A 65 8.47 -9.93 -10.82
N VAL A 66 7.59 -9.63 -11.77
CA VAL A 66 7.61 -8.35 -12.47
C VAL A 66 6.90 -7.28 -11.64
N LEU A 67 7.59 -6.16 -11.42
CA LEU A 67 7.05 -4.95 -10.81
C LEU A 67 7.00 -3.83 -11.85
N THR A 68 5.79 -3.50 -12.30
CA THR A 68 5.57 -2.37 -13.21
C THR A 68 5.76 -1.04 -12.50
N THR A 69 6.69 -0.22 -12.99
CA THR A 69 6.97 1.14 -12.51
C THR A 69 6.86 2.16 -13.63
N LEU A 70 6.92 3.46 -13.29
CA LEU A 70 6.94 4.55 -14.26
C LEU A 70 8.18 4.53 -15.16
N ALA A 71 9.29 3.95 -14.69
CA ALA A 71 10.53 3.79 -15.45
C ALA A 71 10.54 2.50 -16.29
N GLY A 72 9.47 1.70 -16.26
CA GLY A 72 9.37 0.41 -16.94
C GLY A 72 9.13 -0.74 -15.97
N ASP A 73 9.06 -1.95 -16.53
CA ASP A 73 8.96 -3.18 -15.76
C ASP A 73 10.32 -3.54 -15.13
N LEU A 74 10.29 -3.85 -13.83
CA LEU A 74 11.44 -4.32 -13.07
C LEU A 74 11.30 -5.83 -12.86
N ASP A 75 12.29 -6.59 -13.29
CA ASP A 75 12.33 -8.04 -13.11
C ASP A 75 13.01 -8.37 -11.77
N LEU A 76 12.20 -8.77 -10.78
CA LEU A 76 12.68 -9.00 -9.41
C LEU A 76 12.73 -10.50 -9.09
N ALA A 77 13.78 -10.91 -8.39
CA ALA A 77 13.98 -12.27 -7.90
C ALA A 77 13.73 -12.33 -6.40
N ILE A 78 12.57 -12.82 -5.98
CA ILE A 78 12.23 -12.89 -4.55
C ILE A 78 12.79 -14.21 -3.97
N PRO A 79 13.61 -14.16 -2.90
CA PRO A 79 14.13 -15.36 -2.24
C PRO A 79 13.03 -16.28 -1.72
N LYS A 80 13.18 -17.59 -1.93
CA LYS A 80 12.35 -18.61 -1.30
C LYS A 80 13.05 -19.10 -0.04
N VAL A 81 12.30 -19.26 1.05
CA VAL A 81 12.80 -19.87 2.29
C VAL A 81 12.38 -21.33 2.36
N ARG A 82 13.19 -22.16 3.03
CA ARG A 82 12.94 -23.61 3.15
C ARG A 82 11.71 -23.93 4.00
N THR A 83 11.51 -23.17 5.08
CA THR A 83 10.38 -23.33 6.01
C THR A 83 9.55 -22.05 6.04
N GLY A 84 8.24 -22.13 5.83
CA GLY A 84 7.37 -20.95 5.77
C GLY A 84 7.43 -20.19 4.44
N SER A 85 7.02 -18.93 4.44
CA SER A 85 7.00 -18.08 3.24
C SER A 85 7.61 -16.72 3.54
N PHE A 86 8.50 -16.27 2.65
CA PHE A 86 9.07 -14.93 2.68
C PHE A 86 8.47 -14.10 1.55
N PHE A 87 7.93 -12.93 1.89
CA PHE A 87 7.45 -11.94 0.94
C PHE A 87 8.01 -10.57 1.37
N PRO A 88 8.72 -9.83 0.49
CA PRO A 88 9.28 -8.53 0.85
C PRO A 88 8.17 -7.52 1.12
N SER A 89 8.21 -6.85 2.27
CA SER A 89 7.23 -5.85 2.66
C SER A 89 7.19 -4.66 1.71
N LEU A 90 8.31 -4.36 1.05
CA LEU A 90 8.41 -3.34 0.00
C LEU A 90 7.52 -3.64 -1.23
N LEU A 91 7.25 -4.92 -1.51
CA LEU A 91 6.50 -5.38 -2.69
C LEU A 91 5.02 -5.66 -2.39
N GLU A 92 4.56 -5.43 -1.18
CA GLU A 92 3.18 -5.69 -0.80
C GLU A 92 2.24 -4.74 -1.55
N ARG A 93 1.51 -5.30 -2.52
CA ARG A 93 0.44 -4.58 -3.22
C ARG A 93 -0.67 -4.31 -2.21
N ARG A 94 -0.79 -3.02 -1.85
CA ARG A 94 -1.87 -2.38 -1.07
C ARG A 94 -1.57 -2.25 0.43
N ARG A 95 -0.70 -1.31 0.77
CA ARG A 95 -0.80 -0.69 2.10
C ARG A 95 -2.05 0.20 2.14
N ARG A 96 -3.01 -0.22 2.99
CA ARG A 96 -3.77 0.60 3.96
C ARG A 96 -5.29 0.74 3.85
N ILE A 97 -5.99 0.39 2.76
CA ILE A 97 -7.48 0.55 2.72
C ILE A 97 -8.23 -0.76 2.45
N ASP A 98 -7.70 -1.63 1.59
CA ASP A 98 -8.37 -2.89 1.23
C ASP A 98 -8.17 -4.02 2.24
N GLN A 99 -7.17 -3.91 3.10
CA GLN A 99 -6.73 -5.02 3.95
C GLN A 99 -7.76 -5.39 5.02
N ALA A 100 -8.53 -4.43 5.54
CA ALA A 100 -9.62 -4.72 6.48
C ALA A 100 -10.77 -5.53 5.84
N LEU A 101 -11.13 -5.26 4.58
CA LEU A 101 -12.14 -6.06 3.86
C LEU A 101 -11.61 -7.45 3.50
N TYR A 102 -10.39 -7.54 2.97
CA TYR A 102 -9.77 -8.84 2.68
C TYR A 102 -9.57 -9.65 3.96
N PHE A 103 -9.22 -8.99 5.06
CA PHE A 103 -9.09 -9.61 6.37
C PHE A 103 -10.41 -10.22 6.84
N LEU A 104 -11.50 -9.45 6.83
CA LEU A 104 -12.82 -9.98 7.20
C LEU A 104 -13.25 -11.15 6.32
N ARG A 105 -13.02 -11.08 5.00
CA ARG A 105 -13.28 -12.20 4.08
C ARG A 105 -12.49 -13.45 4.47
N ASN A 106 -11.20 -13.29 4.79
CA ASN A 106 -10.34 -14.40 5.19
C ASN A 106 -10.75 -14.96 6.56
N VAL A 107 -11.16 -14.11 7.50
CA VAL A 107 -11.72 -14.55 8.80
C VAL A 107 -13.00 -15.36 8.59
N PHE A 108 -13.90 -14.94 7.71
CA PHE A 108 -15.12 -15.71 7.39
C PHE A 108 -14.83 -17.08 6.75
N SER A 109 -13.66 -17.28 6.15
CA SER A 109 -13.27 -18.58 5.59
C SER A 109 -12.82 -19.60 6.64
N VAL A 110 -12.55 -19.15 7.87
CA VAL A 110 -12.02 -20.00 8.96
C VAL A 110 -12.99 -20.17 10.13
N ILE A 111 -14.14 -19.51 10.10
CA ILE A 111 -15.19 -19.61 11.12
C ILE A 111 -16.48 -20.17 10.51
N ASP A 112 -17.32 -20.76 11.35
CA ASP A 112 -18.66 -21.18 10.97
C ASP A 112 -19.57 -19.97 10.66
N ARG A 113 -20.62 -20.22 9.88
CA ARG A 113 -21.54 -19.18 9.42
C ARG A 113 -22.34 -18.54 10.57
N ASP A 114 -22.59 -19.31 11.64
CA ASP A 114 -23.42 -18.87 12.77
C ASP A 114 -22.66 -17.87 13.65
N SER A 115 -21.35 -18.06 13.79
CA SER A 115 -20.47 -17.16 14.57
C SER A 115 -20.02 -15.92 13.79
N GLY A 116 -20.26 -15.88 12.47
CA GLY A 116 -19.75 -14.85 11.57
C GLY A 116 -20.16 -13.43 11.96
N GLU A 117 -21.45 -13.21 12.26
CA GLU A 117 -21.96 -11.88 12.60
C GLU A 117 -21.38 -11.36 13.92
N MET A 118 -21.25 -12.23 14.93
CA MET A 118 -20.66 -11.91 16.22
C MET A 118 -19.19 -11.55 16.07
N VAL A 119 -18.40 -12.36 15.34
CA VAL A 119 -16.98 -12.10 15.11
C VAL A 119 -16.77 -10.77 14.38
N ALA A 120 -17.57 -10.51 13.35
CA ALA A 120 -17.50 -9.26 12.60
C ALA A 120 -17.88 -8.04 13.46
N ALA A 121 -18.88 -8.16 14.32
CA ALA A 121 -19.27 -7.10 15.24
C ALA A 121 -18.16 -6.78 16.23
N THR A 122 -17.53 -7.80 16.82
CA THR A 122 -16.39 -7.65 17.72
C THR A 122 -15.21 -6.97 17.03
N ILE A 123 -14.85 -7.40 15.82
CA ILE A 123 -13.77 -6.77 15.04
C ILE A 123 -14.09 -5.30 14.71
N ARG A 124 -15.35 -4.98 14.40
CA ARG A 124 -15.77 -3.59 14.10
C ARG A 124 -15.48 -2.62 15.25
N THR A 125 -15.47 -3.09 16.51
CA THR A 125 -15.16 -2.25 17.68
C THR A 125 -13.75 -1.68 17.67
N ILE A 126 -12.81 -2.30 16.95
CA ILE A 126 -11.43 -1.81 16.78
C ILE A 126 -11.44 -0.45 16.05
N PHE A 127 -12.30 -0.32 15.04
CA PHE A 127 -12.33 0.85 14.16
C PHE A 127 -13.11 2.04 14.74
N THR A 128 -13.85 1.83 15.83
CA THR A 128 -14.67 2.86 16.49
C THR A 128 -13.96 3.56 17.65
N GLN A 129 -12.71 3.20 17.93
CA GLN A 129 -11.95 3.78 19.05
C GLN A 129 -11.62 5.27 18.81
N PRO A 130 -11.48 6.08 19.88
CA PRO A 130 -11.26 7.52 19.75
C PRO A 130 -9.78 7.93 19.62
N SER A 131 -8.83 7.04 19.93
CA SER A 131 -7.38 7.34 19.87
C SER A 131 -6.58 6.18 19.26
N ALA A 132 -5.41 6.51 18.71
CA ALA A 132 -4.57 5.55 18.00
C ALA A 132 -3.97 4.47 18.93
N GLU A 133 -3.74 4.84 20.19
CA GLU A 133 -3.33 3.90 21.23
C GLU A 133 -4.47 2.94 21.56
N LEU A 134 -5.69 3.45 21.72
CA LEU A 134 -6.87 2.63 22.01
C LEU A 134 -7.22 1.70 20.84
N VAL A 135 -7.03 2.12 19.58
CA VAL A 135 -7.18 1.23 18.42
C VAL A 135 -6.27 0.00 18.54
N ARG A 136 -4.99 0.21 18.88
CA ARG A 136 -3.98 -0.86 18.97
C ARG A 136 -4.25 -1.79 20.16
N THR A 137 -4.57 -1.23 21.32
CA THR A 137 -4.91 -2.00 22.53
C THR A 137 -6.23 -2.76 22.35
N GLN A 138 -7.21 -2.16 21.67
CA GLN A 138 -8.49 -2.83 21.40
C GLN A 138 -8.29 -4.02 20.46
N LEU A 139 -7.38 -3.94 19.49
CA LEU A 139 -7.07 -5.08 18.63
C LEU A 139 -6.51 -6.25 19.44
N ASP A 140 -5.55 -6.00 20.35
CA ASP A 140 -5.01 -7.05 21.23
C ASP A 140 -6.11 -7.69 22.09
N THR A 141 -6.95 -6.84 22.69
CA THR A 141 -8.10 -7.28 23.51
C THR A 141 -9.06 -8.15 22.70
N VAL A 142 -9.42 -7.72 21.49
CA VAL A 142 -10.30 -8.48 20.59
C VAL A 142 -9.64 -9.80 20.17
N ALA A 143 -8.34 -9.80 19.90
CA ALA A 143 -7.59 -11.00 19.55
C ALA A 143 -7.59 -12.02 20.69
N ASP A 144 -7.42 -11.59 21.94
CA ASP A 144 -7.50 -12.45 23.11
C ASP A 144 -8.90 -12.99 23.36
N MET A 145 -9.92 -12.13 23.28
CA MET A 145 -11.33 -12.53 23.43
C MET A 145 -11.73 -13.59 22.41
N LEU A 146 -11.49 -13.32 21.12
CA LEU A 146 -11.84 -14.25 20.05
C LEU A 146 -10.93 -15.49 20.03
N GLY A 147 -9.69 -15.37 20.48
CA GLY A 147 -8.72 -16.46 20.51
C GLY A 147 -9.10 -17.63 21.41
N THR A 148 -9.99 -17.41 22.39
CA THR A 148 -10.49 -18.49 23.26
C THR A 148 -11.29 -19.52 22.47
N GLN A 149 -12.14 -19.07 21.54
CA GLN A 149 -12.97 -19.94 20.71
C GLN A 149 -12.36 -20.19 19.32
N PHE A 150 -11.62 -19.20 18.80
CA PHE A 150 -11.05 -19.22 17.45
C PHE A 150 -9.54 -18.89 17.47
N PRO A 151 -8.67 -19.84 17.89
CA PRO A 151 -7.23 -19.60 17.98
C PRO A 151 -6.60 -19.13 16.65
N LYS A 152 -7.11 -19.63 15.52
CA LYS A 152 -6.66 -19.22 14.19
C LYS A 152 -7.00 -17.75 13.88
N VAL A 153 -8.15 -17.26 14.31
CA VAL A 153 -8.55 -15.86 14.13
C VAL A 153 -7.67 -14.93 14.96
N LYS A 154 -7.30 -15.34 16.18
CA LYS A 154 -6.31 -14.61 16.99
C LYS A 154 -4.98 -14.48 16.27
N ALA A 155 -4.43 -15.58 15.75
CA ALA A 155 -3.18 -15.54 14.99
C ALA A 155 -3.28 -14.58 13.80
N MET A 156 -4.38 -14.63 13.05
CA MET A 156 -4.62 -13.71 11.93
C MET A 156 -4.70 -12.24 12.36
N LEU A 157 -5.41 -11.94 13.45
CA LEU A 157 -5.52 -10.56 13.98
C LEU A 157 -4.17 -9.99 14.38
N LEU A 158 -3.34 -10.79 15.07
CA LEU A 158 -2.03 -10.37 15.53
C LEU A 158 -1.04 -10.19 14.37
N ASP A 159 -1.06 -11.10 13.39
CA ASP A 159 -0.25 -11.01 12.17
C ASP A 159 -0.60 -9.75 11.35
N ALA A 160 -1.89 -9.45 11.22
CA ALA A 160 -2.37 -8.27 10.49
C ALA A 160 -2.45 -6.99 11.34
N LYS A 161 -1.93 -6.98 12.58
CA LYS A 161 -2.14 -5.88 13.54
C LYS A 161 -1.64 -4.54 13.01
N GLU A 162 -0.43 -4.51 12.47
CA GLU A 162 0.18 -3.28 11.96
C GLU A 162 -0.68 -2.68 10.84
N ASP A 163 -1.12 -3.54 9.92
CA ASP A 163 -1.90 -3.11 8.77
C ASP A 163 -3.33 -2.69 9.12
N LEU A 164 -4.00 -3.43 10.00
CA LEU A 164 -5.37 -3.12 10.44
C LEU A 164 -5.43 -1.81 11.25
N THR A 165 -4.33 -1.43 11.91
CA THR A 165 -4.26 -0.23 12.75
C THR A 165 -3.54 0.94 12.11
N ALA A 166 -2.93 0.77 10.92
CA ALA A 166 -2.18 1.81 10.21
C ALA A 166 -3.00 3.07 9.88
N PHE A 167 -4.33 2.96 9.76
CA PHE A 167 -5.18 4.16 9.57
C PHE A 167 -5.07 5.13 10.76
N ALA A 168 -4.72 4.62 11.95
CA ALA A 168 -4.63 5.39 13.17
C ALA A 168 -3.39 6.30 13.22
N ASP A 169 -2.45 6.14 12.29
CA ASP A 169 -1.32 7.05 12.10
C ASP A 169 -1.75 8.37 11.44
N PHE A 170 -2.92 8.41 10.81
CA PHE A 170 -3.48 9.61 10.19
C PHE A 170 -4.27 10.44 11.21
N PRO A 171 -4.52 11.74 10.94
CA PRO A 171 -5.40 12.56 11.77
C PRO A 171 -6.80 11.92 11.94
N PRO A 172 -7.40 11.93 13.15
CA PRO A 172 -8.67 11.25 13.44
C PRO A 172 -9.84 11.61 12.52
N ARG A 173 -9.87 12.85 12.01
CA ARG A 173 -10.86 13.32 11.03
C ARG A 173 -10.88 12.53 9.71
N HIS A 174 -9.79 11.83 9.38
CA HIS A 174 -9.66 11.05 8.16
C HIS A 174 -9.94 9.57 8.33
N TRP A 175 -10.00 9.06 9.56
CA TRP A 175 -10.12 7.62 9.84
C TRP A 175 -11.32 6.99 9.13
N LYS A 176 -12.50 7.61 9.24
CA LYS A 176 -13.71 7.12 8.57
C LYS A 176 -13.58 7.06 7.04
N LYS A 177 -12.80 7.96 6.44
CA LYS A 177 -12.56 7.98 4.99
C LYS A 177 -11.58 6.88 4.59
N ILE A 178 -10.49 6.73 5.34
CA ILE A 178 -9.46 5.72 5.10
C ILE A 178 -10.01 4.31 5.30
N GLN A 179 -10.87 4.10 6.30
CA GLN A 179 -11.53 2.81 6.55
C GLN A 179 -12.63 2.46 5.54
N SER A 180 -13.10 3.43 4.75
CA SER A 180 -14.23 3.24 3.84
C SER A 180 -13.79 2.71 2.48
N THR A 181 -14.53 1.73 1.98
CA THR A 181 -14.34 1.18 0.63
C THR A 181 -15.18 1.87 -0.43
N ASN A 182 -16.01 2.84 -0.03
CA ASN A 182 -16.89 3.59 -0.93
C ASN A 182 -16.15 4.22 -2.13
N PRO A 183 -14.96 4.82 -1.98
CA PRO A 183 -14.24 5.37 -3.13
C PRO A 183 -13.83 4.29 -4.14
N LEU A 184 -13.30 3.17 -3.65
CA LEU A 184 -12.89 2.06 -4.49
C LEU A 184 -14.09 1.43 -5.19
N GLU A 185 -15.18 1.19 -4.46
CA GLU A 185 -16.43 0.68 -5.02
C GLU A 185 -17.02 1.62 -6.08
N ARG A 186 -16.91 2.94 -5.87
CA ARG A 186 -17.34 3.94 -6.86
C ARG A 186 -16.51 3.84 -8.13
N ILE A 187 -15.19 3.78 -8.01
CA ILE A 187 -14.27 3.63 -9.17
C ILE A 187 -14.54 2.31 -9.89
N ASN A 188 -14.62 1.19 -9.18
CA ASN A 188 -14.89 -0.12 -9.77
C ASN A 188 -16.24 -0.16 -10.49
N ARG A 189 -17.27 0.46 -9.90
CA ARG A 189 -18.59 0.58 -10.54
C ARG A 189 -18.53 1.43 -11.80
N GLU A 190 -17.76 2.51 -11.81
CA GLU A 190 -17.60 3.37 -12.99
C GLU A 190 -16.84 2.66 -14.11
N ILE A 191 -15.73 1.97 -13.78
CA ILE A 191 -15.00 1.14 -14.73
C ILE A 191 -15.95 0.10 -15.33
N LYS A 192 -16.68 -0.64 -14.48
CA LYS A 192 -17.65 -1.65 -14.93
C LYS A 192 -18.70 -1.05 -15.85
N ARG A 193 -19.30 0.09 -15.48
CA ARG A 193 -20.32 0.77 -16.29
C ARG A 193 -19.79 1.10 -17.69
N ARG A 194 -18.55 1.58 -17.81
CA ARG A 194 -17.97 1.95 -19.11
C ARG A 194 -17.50 0.74 -19.91
N THR A 195 -16.97 -0.29 -19.26
CA THR A 195 -16.62 -1.55 -19.94
C THR A 195 -17.85 -2.28 -20.44
N ASP A 196 -18.96 -2.24 -19.70
CA ASP A 196 -20.24 -2.85 -20.08
C ASP A 196 -20.81 -2.20 -21.36
N VAL A 197 -20.52 -0.94 -21.66
CA VAL A 197 -20.94 -0.31 -22.93
C VAL A 197 -20.11 -0.82 -24.11
N VAL A 198 -18.81 -1.02 -23.90
CA VAL A 198 -17.89 -1.47 -24.97
C VAL A 198 -18.09 -2.97 -25.30
N GLN A 199 -18.51 -3.77 -24.32
CA GLN A 199 -18.77 -5.23 -24.40
C GLN A 199 -17.52 -6.07 -24.73
N VAL A 200 -16.83 -5.79 -25.83
CA VAL A 200 -15.62 -6.51 -26.27
C VAL A 200 -14.55 -5.51 -26.67
N PHE A 201 -13.35 -5.66 -26.11
CA PHE A 201 -12.20 -4.84 -26.45
C PHE A 201 -11.35 -5.51 -27.54
N PRO A 202 -10.81 -4.74 -28.49
CA PRO A 202 -9.98 -5.29 -29.58
C PRO A 202 -8.59 -5.75 -29.11
N ASN A 203 -8.07 -5.18 -28.02
CA ASN A 203 -6.80 -5.53 -27.39
C ASN A 203 -6.72 -4.94 -25.97
N ASP A 204 -5.71 -5.34 -25.21
CA ASP A 204 -5.48 -4.90 -23.83
C ASP A 204 -5.19 -3.39 -23.73
N ASP A 205 -4.49 -2.81 -24.72
CA ASP A 205 -4.21 -1.37 -24.77
C ASP A 205 -5.49 -0.52 -24.84
N ALA A 206 -6.51 -0.99 -25.56
CA ALA A 206 -7.79 -0.30 -25.64
C ALA A 206 -8.53 -0.30 -24.29
N LEU A 207 -8.46 -1.40 -23.55
CA LEU A 207 -8.99 -1.48 -22.18
C LEU A 207 -8.20 -0.55 -21.24
N LEU A 208 -6.87 -0.59 -21.31
CA LEU A 208 -6.00 0.25 -20.49
C LEU A 208 -6.29 1.74 -20.71
N ARG A 209 -6.46 2.18 -21.96
CA ARG A 209 -6.83 3.57 -22.28
C ARG A 209 -8.15 3.98 -21.62
N LEU A 210 -9.18 3.13 -21.67
CA LEU A 210 -10.48 3.43 -21.05
C LEU A 210 -10.36 3.51 -19.53
N VAL A 211 -9.69 2.54 -18.90
CA VAL A 211 -9.49 2.52 -17.44
C VAL A 211 -8.68 3.74 -17.00
N THR A 212 -7.57 4.04 -17.69
CA THR A 212 -6.75 5.22 -17.38
C THR A 212 -7.54 6.51 -17.56
N ALA A 213 -8.35 6.64 -18.61
CA ALA A 213 -9.21 7.82 -18.79
C ALA A 213 -10.19 8.01 -17.62
N VAL A 214 -10.83 6.93 -17.13
CA VAL A 214 -11.71 6.97 -15.94
C VAL A 214 -10.96 7.44 -14.71
N LEU A 215 -9.73 6.96 -14.51
CA LEU A 215 -8.91 7.33 -13.36
C LEU A 215 -8.47 8.79 -13.44
N CYS A 216 -8.09 9.28 -14.63
CA CYS A 216 -7.75 10.69 -14.86
C CYS A 216 -8.96 11.60 -14.59
N GLU A 217 -10.13 11.27 -15.13
CA GLU A 217 -11.36 12.04 -14.85
C GLU A 217 -11.71 12.07 -13.36
N THR A 218 -11.56 10.92 -12.67
CA THR A 218 -11.80 10.84 -11.23
C THR A 218 -10.80 11.70 -10.44
N HIS A 219 -9.53 11.69 -10.86
CA HIS A 219 -8.49 12.53 -10.27
C HIS A 219 -8.82 14.00 -10.43
N ASP A 220 -9.20 14.42 -11.64
CA ASP A 220 -9.58 15.80 -11.93
C ASP A 220 -10.80 16.23 -11.10
N GLU A 221 -11.82 15.37 -10.96
CA GLU A 221 -12.96 15.63 -10.06
C GLU A 221 -12.51 15.82 -8.60
N TRP A 222 -11.59 14.98 -8.11
CA TRP A 222 -11.10 15.04 -6.73
C TRP A 222 -10.23 16.27 -6.44
N VAL A 223 -9.53 16.77 -7.47
CA VAL A 223 -8.70 17.98 -7.39
C VAL A 223 -9.53 19.26 -7.56
N ALA A 224 -10.50 19.26 -8.48
CA ALA A 224 -11.29 20.44 -8.83
C ALA A 224 -12.37 20.77 -7.79
N PHE A 225 -12.85 19.79 -7.00
CA PHE A 225 -13.86 20.05 -5.99
C PHE A 225 -13.28 20.85 -4.80
N PRO A 226 -13.98 21.90 -4.30
CA PRO A 226 -13.56 22.67 -3.11
C PRO A 226 -13.50 21.84 -1.81
N ARG A 227 -13.84 20.55 -1.87
CA ARG A 227 -13.71 19.56 -0.79
C ARG A 227 -12.87 18.39 -1.29
N ARG A 228 -11.55 18.57 -1.37
CA ARG A 228 -10.61 17.46 -1.61
C ARG A 228 -10.93 16.29 -0.68
N TYR A 229 -10.84 15.07 -1.20
CA TYR A 229 -11.20 13.86 -0.45
C TYR A 229 -10.39 13.77 0.86
N LEU A 230 -9.09 14.10 0.82
CA LEU A 230 -8.24 14.36 1.98
C LEU A 230 -7.62 15.77 1.84
N PRO A 231 -8.10 16.78 2.61
CA PRO A 231 -7.57 18.14 2.54
C PRO A 231 -6.10 18.26 2.98
N GLU A 232 -5.32 19.06 2.27
CA GLU A 232 -3.88 19.23 2.47
C GLU A 232 -3.56 19.82 3.84
N GLY A 233 -4.23 20.91 4.25
CA GLY A 233 -4.04 21.52 5.59
C GLY A 233 -4.32 20.59 6.78
N SER A 234 -5.06 19.49 6.55
CA SER A 234 -5.22 18.44 7.56
C SER A 234 -4.17 17.34 7.48
N MET A 235 -3.63 17.07 6.31
CA MET A 235 -2.55 16.12 6.08
C MET A 235 -1.17 16.70 6.45
N ASP A 236 -1.01 18.03 6.41
CA ASP A 236 0.19 18.75 6.84
C ASP A 236 0.56 18.49 8.30
N GLU A 237 -0.41 18.08 9.13
CA GLU A 237 -0.15 17.61 10.50
C GLU A 237 0.80 16.42 10.56
N LEU A 238 0.85 15.60 9.50
CA LEU A 238 1.77 14.46 9.34
C LEU A 238 3.14 14.89 8.82
N TYR A 239 3.22 16.04 8.16
CA TYR A 239 4.40 16.52 7.43
C TYR A 239 5.04 17.75 8.06
N ARG A 240 4.83 17.96 9.36
CA ARG A 240 5.31 19.14 10.12
C ARG A 240 6.84 19.36 10.05
N GLU A 241 7.58 18.37 9.57
CA GLU A 241 9.05 18.38 9.41
C GLU A 241 9.53 18.27 7.94
N LEU A 242 8.65 18.38 6.92
CA LEU A 242 9.10 18.39 5.53
C LEU A 242 9.90 19.69 5.23
N PRO A 243 11.06 19.60 4.54
CA PRO A 243 11.74 20.80 4.04
C PRO A 243 10.82 21.57 3.10
N GLU A 244 10.89 22.91 3.12
CA GLU A 244 10.06 23.94 2.43
C GLU A 244 9.82 23.78 0.89
N SER A 245 10.19 22.66 0.28
CA SER A 245 10.24 22.46 -1.17
C SER A 245 9.20 21.49 -1.76
N ALA A 246 8.04 21.31 -1.12
CA ALA A 246 6.91 20.69 -1.81
C ALA A 246 6.29 21.71 -2.79
N PRO A 247 6.16 21.41 -4.10
CA PRO A 247 5.59 22.34 -5.04
C PRO A 247 4.13 22.64 -4.67
N ALA A 248 3.83 23.91 -4.39
CA ALA A 248 2.47 24.36 -4.14
C ALA A 248 1.61 24.07 -5.37
N LEU A 249 0.64 23.17 -5.23
CA LEU A 249 -0.31 22.88 -6.30
C LEU A 249 -1.34 24.01 -6.38
N PRO A 250 -1.74 24.41 -7.60
CA PRO A 250 -2.65 25.52 -7.80
C PRO A 250 -3.99 25.22 -7.11
N ASN A 251 -4.47 26.17 -6.30
CA ASN A 251 -5.79 26.20 -5.62
C ASN A 251 -5.84 25.75 -4.14
N THR A 252 -4.97 26.30 -3.30
CA THR A 252 -5.05 26.18 -1.84
C THR A 252 -5.73 27.41 -1.20
N THR A 253 -7.03 27.33 -0.94
CA THR A 253 -7.65 28.20 0.08
C THR A 253 -7.92 27.34 1.31
N ASN A 254 -6.98 27.37 2.26
CA ASN A 254 -7.22 26.90 3.61
C ASN A 254 -8.21 27.86 4.27
N THR A 255 -9.50 27.49 4.32
CA THR A 255 -10.45 28.19 5.20
C THR A 255 -10.12 27.80 6.64
N THR A 256 -9.25 28.58 7.27
CA THR A 256 -9.08 28.61 8.71
C THR A 256 -10.38 29.18 9.30
N VAL A 257 -11.19 28.34 9.92
CA VAL A 257 -12.33 28.82 10.73
C VAL A 257 -11.77 29.10 12.12
N SER A 258 -11.75 30.40 12.47
CA SER A 258 -11.45 30.92 13.81
C SER A 258 -12.49 30.52 14.85
#